data_AF-A0A3C1PQG9-F1
#
_entry.id   AF-A0A3C1PQG9-F1
#
_cell.length_a   1.000
_cell.length_b   1.000
_cell.length_c   1.000
_cell.angle_alpha   90.00
_cell.angle_beta   90.00
_cell.angle_gamma   90.00
#
_symmetry.space_group_name_H-M   'P 1'
#
loop_
_entity.id
_entity.type
_entity.pdbx_description
1 polymer ?
#
loop_
_entity_poly.entity_id
_entity_poly.type
_entity_poly.pdbx_seq_one_letter_code
_entity_poly.pdbx_strand_id
1 'polypeptide(L)'
;MKTFIWSVPVRFFHWFLAIGFTAAYILSDFEKLLPWHMAFGAFVGCLLFFRILFGFFGPKYVRFSDFPMGFTNQLSFVKGFFSNPKAYAGHNPAASVVMLAIFIVGILASFSGFMLYSAEHPTFINPPMSEHDIEELHEIFANLFLVLVGLHLAGLLAEAIFHSKEGTIKSMFSGYKNLEAEPSKLTSVQKIFVAVWLVVPFVLFYLAFGLGSRNAAAEQGETNKVEQGEHEENDEDDD
;
A
#
# COMPACT_ATOMS: atom_id res chain seq x y z
N MET A 1 27.11 -6.70 -17.68
CA MET A 1 27.52 -6.19 -16.34
C MET A 1 26.27 -6.02 -15.47
N LYS A 2 26.38 -6.05 -14.14
CA LYS A 2 25.24 -5.92 -13.20
C LYS A 2 25.41 -4.66 -12.35
N THR A 3 24.37 -3.82 -12.27
CA THR A 3 24.37 -2.60 -11.46
C THR A 3 23.37 -2.71 -10.33
N PHE A 4 23.75 -2.24 -9.13
CA PHE A 4 22.87 -2.18 -7.97
C PHE A 4 21.93 -0.97 -8.04
N ILE A 5 20.65 -1.23 -8.29
CA ILE A 5 19.63 -0.20 -8.51
C ILE A 5 18.74 -0.05 -7.28
N TRP A 6 18.19 -1.17 -6.79
CA TRP A 6 17.20 -1.15 -5.72
C TRP A 6 17.86 -1.46 -4.39
N SER A 7 17.93 -0.45 -3.52
CA SER A 7 18.46 -0.61 -2.16
C SER A 7 17.58 -1.54 -1.33
N VAL A 8 18.17 -2.19 -0.33
CA VAL A 8 17.47 -3.12 0.58
C VAL A 8 16.19 -2.50 1.18
N PRO A 9 16.17 -1.25 1.67
CA PRO A 9 14.97 -0.64 2.23
C PRO A 9 13.81 -0.51 1.23
N VAL A 10 14.12 -0.21 -0.03
CA VAL A 10 13.11 -0.09 -1.09
C VAL A 10 12.47 -1.43 -1.40
N ARG A 11 13.27 -2.51 -1.37
CA ARG A 11 12.75 -3.88 -1.57
C ARG A 11 11.90 -4.33 -0.39
N PHE A 12 12.32 -4.01 0.84
CA PHE A 12 11.48 -4.24 2.02
C PHE A 12 10.15 -3.52 1.90
N PHE A 13 10.16 -2.21 1.61
CA PHE A 13 8.94 -1.47 1.36
C PHE A 13 8.05 -2.15 0.32
N HIS A 14 8.61 -2.53 -0.84
CA HIS A 14 7.84 -3.16 -1.91
C HIS A 14 7.14 -4.45 -1.44
N TRP A 15 7.88 -5.37 -0.81
CA TRP A 15 7.34 -6.65 -0.37
C TRP A 15 6.35 -6.51 0.77
N PHE A 16 6.63 -5.63 1.74
CA PHE A 16 5.70 -5.34 2.82
C PHE A 16 4.44 -4.61 2.34
N LEU A 17 4.55 -3.73 1.35
CA LEU A 17 3.39 -3.12 0.71
C LEU A 17 2.54 -4.17 0.00
N ALA A 18 3.17 -5.04 -0.80
CA ALA A 18 2.46 -6.09 -1.52
C ALA A 18 1.74 -7.05 -0.57
N ILE A 19 2.45 -7.58 0.44
CA ILE A 19 1.87 -8.49 1.44
C ILE A 19 0.80 -7.77 2.27
N GLY A 20 1.09 -6.55 2.73
CA GLY A 20 0.19 -5.79 3.58
C GLY A 20 -1.11 -5.42 2.86
N PHE A 21 -1.03 -4.97 1.61
CA PHE A 21 -2.21 -4.69 0.80
C PHE A 21 -3.02 -5.96 0.52
N THR A 22 -2.36 -7.05 0.08
CA THR A 22 -3.06 -8.31 -0.18
C THR A 22 -3.74 -8.85 1.08
N ALA A 23 -3.09 -8.78 2.24
CA ALA A 23 -3.69 -9.17 3.51
C ALA A 23 -4.88 -8.26 3.85
N ALA A 24 -4.73 -6.93 3.82
CA ALA A 24 -5.83 -6.00 4.10
C ALA A 24 -7.04 -6.27 3.19
N TYR A 25 -6.81 -6.44 1.90
CA TYR A 25 -7.87 -6.65 0.91
C TYR A 25 -8.60 -7.98 1.08
N ILE A 26 -7.90 -9.06 1.42
CA ILE A 26 -8.56 -10.36 1.64
C ILE A 26 -9.32 -10.38 2.98
N LEU A 27 -8.77 -9.71 3.99
CA LEU A 27 -9.31 -9.76 5.35
C LEU A 27 -10.53 -8.86 5.55
N SER A 28 -10.81 -7.91 4.64
CA SER A 28 -12.00 -7.04 4.71
C SER A 28 -13.31 -7.83 4.65
N ASP A 29 -13.33 -8.95 3.92
CA ASP A 29 -14.54 -9.74 3.70
C ASP A 29 -14.96 -10.58 4.92
N PHE A 30 -14.20 -10.53 6.01
CA PHE A 30 -14.42 -11.34 7.20
C PHE A 30 -14.55 -10.45 8.44
N GLU A 31 -15.77 -10.27 8.94
CA GLU A 31 -16.06 -9.45 10.14
C GLU A 31 -15.14 -9.77 11.33
N LYS A 32 -14.95 -11.06 11.63
CA LYS A 32 -14.06 -11.52 12.72
C LYS A 32 -12.59 -11.14 12.53
N LEU A 33 -12.18 -10.81 11.31
CA LEU A 33 -10.82 -10.44 10.96
C LEU A 33 -10.68 -8.94 10.64
N LEU A 34 -11.74 -8.15 10.84
CA LEU A 34 -11.70 -6.70 10.68
C LEU A 34 -10.57 -6.02 11.48
N PRO A 35 -10.22 -6.45 12.73
CA PRO A 35 -9.06 -5.90 13.42
C PRO A 35 -7.74 -6.08 12.65
N TRP A 36 -7.59 -7.18 11.90
CA TRP A 36 -6.44 -7.40 11.05
C TRP A 36 -6.49 -6.57 9.78
N HIS A 37 -7.67 -6.43 9.15
CA HIS A 37 -7.86 -5.52 8.02
C HIS A 37 -7.41 -4.10 8.38
N MET A 38 -7.90 -3.57 9.51
CA MET A 38 -7.53 -2.24 10.01
C MET A 38 -6.02 -2.12 10.28
N ALA A 39 -5.43 -3.13 10.90
CA ALA A 39 -3.99 -3.15 11.19
C ALA A 39 -3.14 -3.09 9.92
N PHE A 40 -3.47 -3.91 8.91
CA PHE A 40 -2.79 -3.89 7.62
C PHE A 40 -3.07 -2.62 6.82
N GLY A 41 -4.27 -2.04 6.89
CA GLY A 41 -4.61 -0.75 6.29
C GLY A 41 -3.74 0.38 6.85
N ALA A 42 -3.63 0.48 8.17
CA ALA A 42 -2.76 1.46 8.83
C ALA A 42 -1.27 1.24 8.48
N PHE A 43 -0.83 -0.02 8.42
CA PHE A 43 0.53 -0.40 8.03
C PHE A 43 0.87 0.02 6.60
N VAL A 44 -0.02 -0.27 5.65
CA VAL A 44 0.11 0.11 4.24
C VAL A 44 0.14 1.62 4.08
N GLY A 45 -0.79 2.34 4.70
CA GLY A 45 -0.83 3.81 4.66
C GLY A 45 0.45 4.44 5.18
N CYS A 46 0.98 3.92 6.30
CA CYS A 46 2.25 4.38 6.86
C CYS A 46 3.44 4.09 5.93
N LEU A 47 3.54 2.87 5.39
CA LEU A 47 4.59 2.51 4.43
C LEU A 47 4.60 3.45 3.23
N LEU A 48 3.42 3.73 2.67
CA LEU A 48 3.25 4.64 1.54
C LEU A 48 3.62 6.07 1.91
N PHE A 49 3.18 6.57 3.06
CA PHE A 49 3.52 7.92 3.54
C PHE A 49 5.04 8.13 3.59
N PHE A 50 5.77 7.25 4.26
CA PHE A 50 7.22 7.34 4.32
C PHE A 50 7.88 7.12 2.96
N ARG A 51 7.33 6.24 2.10
CA ARG A 51 7.84 6.06 0.73
C ARG A 51 7.74 7.35 -0.08
N ILE A 52 6.63 8.07 0.04
CA ILE A 52 6.39 9.33 -0.67
C ILE A 52 7.38 10.38 -0.17
N LEU A 53 7.55 10.53 1.15
CA LEU A 53 8.58 11.41 1.71
C LEU A 53 9.97 11.06 1.16
N PHE A 54 10.33 9.77 1.16
CA PHE A 54 11.60 9.29 0.63
C PHE A 54 11.75 9.50 -0.89
N GLY A 55 10.64 9.62 -1.62
CA GLY A 55 10.62 9.98 -3.04
C GLY A 55 11.10 11.40 -3.33
N PHE A 56 11.17 12.29 -2.34
CA PHE A 56 11.70 13.64 -2.55
C PHE A 56 13.23 13.70 -2.37
N PHE A 57 13.78 13.01 -1.36
CA PHE A 57 15.20 13.16 -0.98
C PHE A 57 16.00 11.84 -0.98
N GLY A 58 15.42 10.72 -1.42
CA GLY A 58 16.06 9.40 -1.49
C GLY A 58 17.25 9.33 -2.47
N PRO A 59 17.82 8.15 -2.74
CA PRO A 59 18.87 8.00 -3.76
C PRO A 59 18.30 8.10 -5.19
N LYS A 60 19.18 8.21 -6.20
CA LYS A 60 18.85 8.50 -7.61
C LYS A 60 17.56 7.83 -8.12
N TYR A 61 17.51 6.50 -8.16
CA TYR A 61 16.38 5.73 -8.72
C TYR A 61 15.10 5.70 -7.88
N VAL A 62 15.13 6.31 -6.69
CA VAL A 62 14.00 6.36 -5.76
C VAL A 62 13.26 7.68 -5.86
N ARG A 63 13.97 8.75 -6.27
CA ARG A 63 13.42 10.10 -6.34
C ARG A 63 12.40 10.24 -7.45
N PHE A 64 11.33 10.99 -7.21
CA PHE A 64 10.34 11.32 -8.24
C PHE A 64 10.94 12.12 -9.40
N SER A 65 12.01 12.90 -9.16
CA SER A 65 12.72 13.62 -10.21
C SER A 65 13.41 12.70 -11.24
N ASP A 66 13.65 11.43 -10.89
CA ASP A 66 14.26 10.44 -11.79
C ASP A 66 13.19 9.69 -12.60
N PHE A 67 11.90 9.89 -12.31
CA PHE A 67 10.81 9.19 -12.99
C PHE A 67 10.57 9.84 -14.37
N PRO A 68 10.68 9.09 -15.48
CA PRO A 68 10.49 9.63 -16.83
C PRO A 68 9.00 9.81 -17.17
N MET A 69 8.28 10.65 -16.42
CA MET A 69 6.82 10.83 -16.53
C MET A 69 6.37 11.77 -17.66
N GLY A 70 7.29 12.54 -18.25
CA GLY A 70 6.96 13.52 -19.30
C GLY A 70 6.25 12.91 -20.51
N PHE A 71 5.30 13.66 -21.11
CA PHE A 71 4.47 13.19 -22.23
C PHE A 71 5.29 12.63 -23.40
N THR A 72 6.41 13.26 -23.73
CA THR A 72 7.32 12.83 -24.80
C THR A 72 7.96 11.48 -24.49
N ASN A 73 8.29 11.20 -23.22
CA ASN A 73 8.83 9.92 -22.78
C ASN A 73 7.76 8.83 -22.87
N GLN A 74 6.52 9.13 -22.47
CA GLN A 74 5.40 8.19 -22.58
C GLN A 74 5.15 7.81 -24.05
N LEU A 75 5.03 8.80 -24.92
CA LEU A 75 4.76 8.57 -26.34
C LEU A 75 5.90 7.78 -27.01
N SER A 76 7.15 8.13 -26.67
CA SER A 76 8.33 7.43 -27.19
C SER A 76 8.39 5.99 -26.68
N PHE A 77 8.03 5.75 -25.42
CA PHE A 77 7.99 4.41 -24.83
C PHE A 77 6.95 3.52 -25.51
N VAL A 78 5.72 4.02 -25.66
CA VAL A 78 4.64 3.27 -26.33
C VAL A 78 4.99 2.95 -27.78
N LYS A 79 5.51 3.92 -28.53
CA LYS A 79 5.92 3.71 -29.94
C LYS A 79 7.13 2.78 -30.08
N GLY A 80 8.06 2.85 -29.13
CA GLY A 80 9.32 2.12 -29.17
C GLY A 80 9.26 0.74 -28.52
N PHE A 81 8.18 0.40 -27.81
CA PHE A 81 8.12 -0.78 -26.94
C PHE A 81 8.47 -2.08 -27.67
N PHE A 82 7.96 -2.29 -28.89
CA PHE A 82 8.26 -3.49 -29.66
C PHE A 82 9.41 -3.32 -30.65
N SER A 83 9.62 -2.10 -31.17
CA SER A 83 10.47 -1.86 -32.34
C SER A 83 11.87 -1.37 -32.01
N ASN A 84 12.04 -0.66 -30.88
CA ASN A 84 13.33 -0.12 -30.45
C ASN A 84 13.34 0.07 -28.92
N PRO A 85 13.45 -1.03 -28.16
CA PRO A 85 13.29 -0.98 -26.72
C PRO A 85 14.47 -0.27 -26.06
N LYS A 86 14.16 0.82 -25.35
CA LYS A 86 15.13 1.52 -24.50
C LYS A 86 15.21 0.85 -23.14
N ALA A 87 16.42 0.56 -22.68
CA ALA A 87 16.64 0.05 -21.34
C ALA A 87 16.50 1.16 -20.29
N TYR A 88 15.74 0.91 -19.22
CA TYR A 88 15.56 1.84 -18.11
C TYR A 88 16.20 1.30 -16.83
N ALA A 89 17.17 2.06 -16.28
CA ALA A 89 17.85 1.70 -15.04
C ALA A 89 16.87 1.67 -13.84
N GLY A 90 16.11 2.75 -13.64
CA GLY A 90 15.06 2.84 -12.64
C GLY A 90 13.72 2.33 -13.16
N HIS A 91 12.73 3.23 -13.19
CA HIS A 91 11.40 2.98 -13.74
C HIS A 91 11.34 3.35 -15.22
N ASN A 92 10.62 2.55 -16.01
CA ASN A 92 10.21 2.97 -17.35
C ASN A 92 9.06 4.02 -17.25
N PRO A 93 8.72 4.73 -18.34
CA PRO A 93 7.68 5.76 -18.34
C PRO A 93 6.31 5.26 -17.88
N ALA A 94 5.82 4.13 -18.39
CA ALA A 94 4.51 3.60 -18.02
C ALA A 94 4.47 3.16 -16.54
N ALA A 95 5.50 2.45 -16.09
CA ALA A 95 5.67 2.06 -14.70
C ALA A 95 5.71 3.26 -13.76
N SER A 96 6.33 4.38 -14.17
CA SER A 96 6.37 5.60 -13.35
C SER A 96 4.99 6.16 -13.06
N VAL A 97 4.08 6.15 -14.05
CA VAL A 97 2.70 6.64 -13.90
C VAL A 97 1.91 5.69 -12.99
N VAL A 98 1.99 4.39 -13.25
CA VAL A 98 1.27 3.39 -12.43
C VAL A 98 1.76 3.41 -10.98
N MET A 99 3.07 3.52 -10.73
CA MET A 99 3.62 3.61 -9.38
C MET A 99 3.15 4.86 -8.64
N LEU A 100 3.09 6.01 -9.32
CA LEU A 100 2.59 7.24 -8.69
C LEU A 100 1.09 7.12 -8.38
N ALA A 101 0.30 6.55 -9.29
CA ALA A 101 -1.11 6.28 -9.06
C ALA A 101 -1.32 5.35 -7.87
N ILE A 102 -0.55 4.26 -7.77
CA ILE A 102 -0.56 3.35 -6.61
C ILE A 102 -0.27 4.09 -5.31
N PHE A 103 0.71 4.99 -5.29
CA PHE A 103 1.04 5.74 -4.07
C PHE A 103 -0.08 6.68 -3.64
N ILE A 104 -0.70 7.38 -4.60
CA ILE A 104 -1.79 8.32 -4.32
C ILE A 104 -3.03 7.55 -3.86
N VAL A 105 -3.50 6.60 -4.67
CA VAL A 105 -4.72 5.84 -4.39
C VAL A 105 -4.56 5.00 -3.12
N GLY A 106 -3.39 4.40 -2.88
CA GLY A 106 -3.16 3.61 -1.67
C GLY A 106 -3.15 4.45 -0.39
N ILE A 107 -2.64 5.69 -0.43
CA ILE A 107 -2.79 6.62 0.71
C ILE A 107 -4.25 7.02 0.87
N LEU A 108 -4.96 7.31 -0.22
CA LEU A 108 -6.38 7.69 -0.14
C LEU A 108 -7.23 6.56 0.45
N ALA A 109 -7.01 5.31 0.04
CA ALA A 109 -7.66 4.13 0.62
C ALA A 109 -7.37 3.99 2.12
N SER A 110 -6.10 4.10 2.52
CA SER A 110 -5.72 3.99 3.94
C SER A 110 -6.29 5.14 4.78
N PHE A 111 -6.33 6.34 4.21
CA PHE A 111 -6.87 7.52 4.86
C PHE A 111 -8.39 7.45 4.99
N SER A 112 -9.12 7.07 3.93
CA SER A 112 -10.57 6.91 4.00
C SER A 112 -10.97 5.80 4.97
N GLY A 113 -10.20 4.70 5.06
CA GLY A 113 -10.45 3.65 6.06
C GLY A 113 -10.28 4.14 7.50
N PHE A 114 -9.28 5.00 7.75
CA PHE A 114 -9.15 5.67 9.06
C PHE A 114 -10.29 6.67 9.32
N MET A 115 -10.79 7.36 8.29
CA MET A 115 -11.93 8.25 8.42
C MET A 115 -13.23 7.48 8.72
N LEU A 116 -13.40 6.29 8.14
CA LEU A 116 -14.54 5.40 8.41
C LEU A 116 -14.54 4.98 9.88
N TYR A 117 -13.40 4.46 10.36
CA TYR A 117 -13.20 4.16 11.78
C TYR A 117 -13.51 5.36 12.70
N SER A 118 -13.17 6.57 12.25
CA SER A 118 -13.42 7.81 13.00
C SER A 118 -14.88 8.27 12.97
N ALA A 119 -15.69 7.77 12.03
CA ALA A 119 -17.12 8.01 11.96
C ALA A 119 -17.88 7.05 12.89
N GLU A 120 -17.46 5.79 12.94
CA GLU A 120 -18.06 4.73 13.78
C GLU A 120 -17.70 4.88 15.27
N HIS A 121 -16.52 5.43 15.56
CA HIS A 121 -16.01 5.53 16.92
C HIS A 121 -15.58 6.96 17.26
N PRO A 122 -15.81 7.42 18.50
CA PRO A 122 -15.39 8.75 18.92
C PRO A 122 -13.85 8.85 18.90
N THR A 123 -13.32 9.65 17.99
CA THR A 123 -11.89 9.98 17.91
C THR A 123 -11.67 11.49 18.07
N PHE A 124 -10.43 11.93 17.87
CA PHE A 124 -10.07 13.36 17.85
C PHE A 124 -10.49 14.06 16.54
N ILE A 125 -11.00 13.32 15.56
CA ILE A 125 -11.51 13.83 14.29
C ILE A 125 -13.01 13.55 14.23
N ASN A 126 -13.78 14.55 13.79
CA ASN A 126 -15.18 14.33 13.40
C ASN A 126 -15.27 14.44 11.86
N PRO A 127 -15.48 13.32 11.14
CA PRO A 127 -15.61 13.34 9.70
C PRO A 127 -16.75 14.26 9.22
N PRO A 128 -16.55 15.01 8.10
CA PRO A 128 -17.57 15.92 7.58
C PRO A 128 -18.63 15.24 6.71
N MET A 129 -18.55 13.92 6.53
CA MET A 129 -19.42 13.11 5.67
C MET A 129 -20.09 12.00 6.49
N SER A 130 -21.15 11.39 5.95
CA SER A 130 -21.79 10.24 6.60
C SER A 130 -20.87 9.02 6.58
N GLU A 131 -21.09 8.08 7.50
CA GLU A 131 -20.39 6.79 7.55
C GLU A 131 -20.47 6.05 6.21
N HIS A 132 -21.68 5.93 5.65
CA HIS A 132 -21.94 5.31 4.36
C HIS A 132 -21.15 5.94 3.20
N ASP A 133 -21.09 7.28 3.12
CA ASP A 133 -20.34 7.95 2.05
C ASP A 133 -18.83 7.70 2.16
N ILE A 134 -18.31 7.59 3.39
CA ILE A 134 -16.89 7.31 3.64
C ILE A 134 -16.57 5.85 3.32
N GLU A 135 -17.46 4.93 3.66
CA GLU A 135 -17.37 3.51 3.30
C GLU A 135 -17.32 3.33 1.78
N GLU A 136 -18.28 3.92 1.04
CA GLU A 136 -18.29 3.86 -0.44
C GLU A 136 -16.99 4.43 -1.02
N LEU A 137 -16.51 5.56 -0.48
CA LEU A 137 -15.25 6.15 -0.91
C LEU A 137 -14.05 5.24 -0.61
N HIS A 138 -14.05 4.55 0.54
CA HIS A 138 -13.03 3.56 0.88
C HIS A 138 -13.03 2.39 -0.08
N GLU A 139 -14.19 1.81 -0.38
CA GLU A 139 -14.33 0.73 -1.35
C GLU A 139 -13.87 1.15 -2.74
N ILE A 140 -14.23 2.35 -3.20
CA ILE A 140 -13.79 2.89 -4.50
C ILE A 140 -12.26 2.94 -4.55
N PHE A 141 -11.61 3.48 -3.52
CA PHE A 141 -10.15 3.58 -3.49
C PHE A 141 -9.49 2.21 -3.34
N ALA A 142 -10.03 1.29 -2.54
CA ALA A 142 -9.51 -0.06 -2.37
C ALA A 142 -9.57 -0.86 -3.68
N ASN A 143 -10.71 -0.82 -4.38
CA ASN A 143 -10.90 -1.47 -5.67
C ASN A 143 -10.02 -0.84 -6.76
N LEU A 144 -9.91 0.49 -6.79
CA LEU A 144 -9.01 1.17 -7.72
C LEU A 144 -7.54 0.81 -7.46
N PHE A 145 -7.16 0.67 -6.18
CA PHE A 145 -5.82 0.20 -5.81
C PHE A 145 -5.59 -1.22 -6.34
N LEU A 146 -6.55 -2.14 -6.19
CA LEU A 146 -6.46 -3.48 -6.75
C LEU A 146 -6.26 -3.47 -8.27
N VAL A 147 -7.04 -2.66 -9.00
CA VAL A 147 -6.90 -2.50 -10.46
C VAL A 147 -5.51 -2.01 -10.83
N LEU A 148 -4.97 -1.02 -10.11
CA LEU A 148 -3.63 -0.49 -10.35
C LEU A 148 -2.53 -1.52 -10.06
N VAL A 149 -2.69 -2.34 -9.01
CA VAL A 149 -1.80 -3.49 -8.75
C VAL A 149 -1.88 -4.48 -9.91
N GLY A 150 -3.08 -4.78 -10.41
CA GLY A 150 -3.27 -5.62 -11.61
C GLY A 150 -2.53 -5.07 -12.84
N LEU A 151 -2.66 -3.76 -13.11
CA LEU A 151 -1.93 -3.09 -14.20
C LEU A 151 -0.41 -3.13 -13.99
N HIS A 152 0.06 -2.97 -12.75
CA HIS A 152 1.47 -3.10 -12.41
C HIS A 152 2.00 -4.51 -12.71
N LEU A 153 1.29 -5.56 -12.29
CA LEU A 153 1.66 -6.94 -12.56
C LEU A 153 1.58 -7.28 -14.06
N ALA A 154 0.57 -6.77 -14.78
CA ALA A 154 0.48 -6.91 -16.23
C ALA A 154 1.67 -6.26 -16.94
N GLY A 155 2.09 -5.07 -16.51
CA GLY A 155 3.31 -4.40 -17.01
C GLY A 155 4.57 -5.23 -16.74
N LEU A 156 4.67 -5.84 -15.56
CA LEU A 156 5.78 -6.74 -15.20
C LEU A 156 5.82 -7.99 -16.09
N LEU A 157 4.66 -8.58 -16.39
CA LEU A 157 4.54 -9.72 -17.30
C LEU A 157 4.93 -9.33 -18.73
N ALA A 158 4.48 -8.16 -19.20
CA ALA A 158 4.87 -7.64 -20.51
C ALA A 158 6.40 -7.43 -20.60
N GLU A 159 7.02 -6.83 -19.58
CA GLU A 159 8.49 -6.73 -19.54
C GLU A 159 9.17 -8.10 -19.47
N ALA A 160 8.62 -9.06 -18.72
CA ALA A 160 9.19 -10.40 -18.62
C ALA A 160 9.16 -11.16 -19.95
N ILE A 161 8.12 -10.96 -20.77
CA ILE A 161 7.95 -11.61 -22.07
C ILE A 161 8.77 -10.91 -23.16
N PHE A 162 8.64 -9.59 -23.27
CA PHE A 162 9.22 -8.82 -24.39
C PHE A 162 10.63 -8.28 -24.10
N HIS A 163 10.98 -8.10 -22.83
CA HIS A 163 12.22 -7.46 -22.37
C HIS A 163 12.96 -8.25 -21.29
N SER A 164 12.87 -9.60 -21.35
CA SER A 164 13.40 -10.53 -20.35
C SER A 164 14.87 -10.30 -19.95
N LYS A 165 15.68 -9.73 -20.86
CA LYS A 165 17.11 -9.47 -20.66
C LYS A 165 17.39 -8.44 -19.56
N GLU A 166 16.46 -7.52 -19.29
CA GLU A 166 16.64 -6.45 -18.30
C GLU A 166 16.59 -6.97 -16.85
N GLY A 167 15.91 -8.10 -16.63
CA GLY A 167 15.86 -8.76 -15.33
C GLY A 167 15.04 -8.02 -14.27
N THR A 168 14.00 -7.27 -14.66
CA THR A 168 13.17 -6.46 -13.76
C THR A 168 12.65 -7.24 -12.55
N ILE A 169 12.05 -8.42 -12.75
CA ILE A 169 11.55 -9.26 -11.65
C ILE A 169 12.68 -9.62 -10.68
N LYS A 170 13.81 -10.15 -11.20
CA LYS A 170 14.95 -10.58 -10.39
C LYS A 170 15.58 -9.41 -9.63
N SER A 171 15.45 -8.19 -10.13
CA SER A 171 15.97 -6.99 -9.48
C SER A 171 15.21 -6.64 -8.20
N MET A 172 13.93 -7.01 -8.05
CA MET A 172 13.16 -6.81 -6.80
C MET A 172 13.57 -7.77 -5.68
N PHE A 173 14.26 -8.87 -6.00
CA PHE A 173 14.82 -9.78 -4.99
C PHE A 173 16.29 -9.45 -4.73
N SER A 174 17.09 -9.39 -5.80
CA SER A 174 18.54 -9.22 -5.70
C SER A 174 18.99 -7.77 -5.51
N GLY A 175 18.22 -6.80 -5.98
CA GLY A 175 18.61 -5.39 -6.08
C GLY A 175 19.38 -5.02 -7.35
N TYR A 176 19.77 -5.99 -8.17
CA TYR A 176 20.63 -5.78 -9.34
C TYR A 176 19.84 -5.87 -10.65
N LYS A 177 20.17 -4.98 -11.61
CA LYS A 177 19.72 -5.07 -13.01
C LYS A 177 20.91 -5.34 -13.94
N ASN A 178 20.65 -5.97 -15.08
CA ASN A 178 21.67 -6.36 -16.06
C ASN A 178 21.99 -5.23 -17.07
N LEU A 179 22.37 -4.07 -16.57
CA LEU A 179 22.71 -2.89 -17.38
C LEU A 179 23.82 -2.07 -16.73
N GLU A 180 24.49 -1.23 -17.52
CA GLU A 180 25.49 -0.28 -17.02
C GLU A 180 24.79 1.01 -16.56
N ALA A 181 24.91 1.32 -15.28
CA ALA A 181 24.40 2.54 -14.70
C ALA A 181 25.13 2.89 -13.38
N GLU A 182 24.83 4.06 -12.83
CA GLU A 182 25.37 4.50 -11.53
C GLU A 182 24.77 3.69 -10.37
N PRO A 183 25.54 3.08 -9.47
CA PRO A 183 24.98 2.30 -8.37
C PRO A 183 24.28 3.19 -7.33
N SER A 184 23.15 2.72 -6.81
CA SER A 184 22.40 3.40 -5.75
C SER A 184 23.13 3.31 -4.41
N LYS A 185 23.42 4.45 -3.76
CA LYS A 185 24.06 4.54 -2.45
C LYS A 185 23.26 5.43 -1.50
N LEU A 186 23.13 5.00 -0.25
CA LEU A 186 22.41 5.75 0.79
C LEU A 186 23.37 6.65 1.59
N THR A 187 22.98 7.92 1.78
CA THR A 187 23.65 8.85 2.69
C THR A 187 23.33 8.54 4.15
N SER A 188 24.09 9.09 5.10
CA SER A 188 23.83 8.88 6.53
C SER A 188 22.45 9.38 6.96
N VAL A 189 22.01 10.52 6.45
CA VAL A 189 20.66 11.07 6.71
C VAL A 189 19.58 10.12 6.20
N GLN A 190 19.75 9.57 5.00
CA GLN A 190 18.79 8.62 4.42
C GLN A 190 18.73 7.31 5.23
N LYS A 191 19.84 6.86 5.80
CA LYS A 191 19.85 5.66 6.67
C LYS A 191 19.06 5.86 7.96
N ILE A 192 19.17 7.03 8.59
CA ILE A 192 18.40 7.39 9.79
C ILE A 192 16.91 7.41 9.46
N PHE A 193 16.54 8.07 8.35
CA PHE A 193 15.15 8.10 7.89
C PHE A 193 14.60 6.67 7.62
N VAL A 194 15.39 5.83 6.97
CA VAL A 194 15.03 4.42 6.73
C VAL A 194 14.82 3.65 8.03
N ALA A 195 15.62 3.90 9.07
CA ALA A 195 15.42 3.24 10.36
C ALA A 195 14.04 3.58 10.95
N VAL A 196 13.63 4.85 10.89
CA VAL A 196 12.28 5.27 11.33
C VAL A 196 11.20 4.62 10.45
N TRP A 197 11.38 4.65 9.13
CA TRP A 197 10.45 4.04 8.17
C TRP A 197 10.27 2.54 8.38
N LEU A 198 11.29 1.82 8.85
CA LEU A 198 11.19 0.38 9.12
C LEU A 198 10.56 0.05 10.47
N VAL A 199 10.39 1.00 11.38
CA VAL A 199 9.85 0.77 12.73
C VAL A 199 8.42 1.29 12.86
N VAL A 200 8.16 2.51 12.42
CA VAL A 200 6.87 3.19 12.64
C VAL A 200 5.67 2.42 12.06
N PRO A 201 5.73 1.84 10.85
CA PRO A 201 4.61 1.04 10.34
C PRO A 201 4.24 -0.13 11.26
N PHE A 202 5.22 -0.84 11.83
CA PHE A 202 4.94 -1.98 12.73
C PHE A 202 4.33 -1.53 14.06
N VAL A 203 4.74 -0.37 14.57
CA VAL A 203 4.12 0.23 15.76
C VAL A 203 2.66 0.58 15.45
N LEU A 204 2.40 1.24 14.32
CA LEU A 204 1.04 1.58 13.92
C LEU A 204 0.18 0.33 13.65
N PHE A 205 0.75 -0.71 13.06
CA PHE A 205 0.09 -2.01 12.90
C PHE A 205 -0.37 -2.55 14.26
N TYR A 206 0.53 -2.61 15.25
CA TYR A 206 0.21 -3.11 16.58
C TYR A 206 -0.88 -2.26 17.27
N LEU A 207 -0.80 -0.94 17.17
CA LEU A 207 -1.79 -0.03 17.75
C LEU A 207 -3.16 -0.18 17.08
N ALA A 208 -3.21 -0.20 15.75
CA ALA A 208 -4.45 -0.36 14.99
C ALA A 208 -5.10 -1.72 15.22
N PHE A 209 -4.31 -2.80 15.31
CA PHE A 209 -4.81 -4.12 15.70
C PHE A 209 -5.44 -4.10 17.10
N GLY A 210 -4.77 -3.45 18.05
CA GLY A 210 -5.24 -3.31 19.42
C GLY A 210 -6.54 -2.51 19.52
N LEU A 211 -6.71 -1.47 18.69
CA LEU A 211 -7.95 -0.70 18.61
C LEU A 211 -9.10 -1.55 18.05
N GLY A 212 -8.91 -2.16 16.88
CA GLY A 212 -9.94 -3.01 16.26
C GLY A 212 -10.35 -4.16 17.17
N SER A 213 -9.39 -4.79 17.86
CA SER A 213 -9.68 -5.92 18.75
C SER A 213 -10.49 -5.52 19.99
N ARG A 214 -10.30 -4.30 20.51
CA ARG A 214 -11.08 -3.79 21.65
C ARG A 214 -12.53 -3.50 21.25
N ASN A 215 -12.73 -2.94 20.06
CA ASN A 215 -14.06 -2.60 19.57
C ASN A 215 -14.86 -3.86 19.25
N ALA A 216 -14.25 -4.83 18.56
CA ALA A 216 -14.87 -6.13 18.31
C ALA A 216 -15.29 -6.87 19.60
N ALA A 217 -14.50 -6.74 20.68
CA ALA A 217 -14.85 -7.31 21.98
C ALA A 217 -15.98 -6.55 22.68
N ALA A 218 -16.09 -5.23 22.48
CA ALA A 218 -17.17 -4.41 23.03
C ALA A 218 -18.51 -4.74 22.36
N GLU A 219 -18.53 -4.84 21.04
CA GLU A 219 -19.73 -5.19 20.25
C GLU A 219 -20.27 -6.57 20.64
N GLN A 220 -19.40 -7.60 20.71
CA GLN A 220 -19.81 -8.93 21.19
C GLN A 220 -20.37 -8.91 22.62
N GLY A 221 -19.82 -8.06 23.48
CA GLY A 221 -20.30 -7.89 24.85
C GLY A 221 -21.68 -7.26 24.92
N GLU A 222 -22.02 -6.37 23.98
CA GLU A 222 -23.36 -5.79 23.86
C GLU A 222 -24.35 -6.80 23.28
N THR A 223 -23.99 -7.52 22.22
CA THR A 223 -24.87 -8.55 21.61
C THR A 223 -25.25 -9.62 22.63
N ASN A 224 -24.28 -10.15 23.41
CA ASN A 224 -24.56 -11.16 24.42
C ASN A 224 -25.49 -10.66 25.53
N LYS A 225 -25.46 -9.37 25.86
CA LYS A 225 -26.36 -8.78 26.87
C LYS A 225 -27.78 -8.63 26.34
N VAL A 226 -27.94 -8.28 25.07
CA VAL A 226 -29.26 -8.18 24.43
C VAL A 226 -29.89 -9.56 24.34
N GLU A 227 -29.15 -10.58 23.89
CA GLU A 227 -29.64 -11.97 23.83
C GLU A 227 -30.01 -12.52 25.23
N GLN A 228 -29.26 -12.17 26.27
CA GLN A 228 -29.61 -12.56 27.64
C GLN A 228 -30.86 -11.84 28.15
N GLY A 229 -31.02 -10.55 27.86
CA GLY A 229 -32.21 -9.78 28.25
C GLY A 229 -33.49 -10.25 27.56
N GLU A 230 -33.41 -10.59 26.26
CA GLU A 230 -34.54 -11.17 25.53
C GLU A 230 -34.90 -12.57 26.05
N HIS A 231 -33.92 -13.37 26.48
CA HIS A 231 -34.19 -14.66 27.11
C HIS A 231 -34.89 -14.52 28.46
N GLU A 232 -34.46 -13.56 29.30
CA GLU A 232 -35.09 -13.30 30.60
C GLU A 232 -36.51 -12.73 30.46
N GLU A 233 -36.78 -11.85 29.48
CA GLU A 233 -38.16 -11.34 29.21
C GLU A 233 -39.10 -12.45 28.71
N ASN A 234 -38.63 -13.36 27.84
CA ASN A 234 -39.47 -14.45 27.35
C ASN A 234 -39.80 -15.50 28.42
N ASP A 235 -38.93 -15.67 29.42
CA ASP A 235 -39.18 -16.57 30.55
C ASP A 235 -40.16 -15.96 31.58
N GLU A 236 -40.33 -14.64 31.61
CA GLU A 236 -41.29 -13.95 32.49
C GLU A 236 -42.72 -13.88 31.92
N ASP A 237 -42.91 -14.03 30.61
CA ASP A 237 -44.22 -13.98 29.93
C ASP A 237 -44.95 -15.36 29.88
N ASP A 238 -44.30 -16.44 30.32
CA ASP A 238 -44.81 -17.83 30.29
C ASP A 238 -45.39 -18.35 31.64
N ASP A 239 -45.43 -17.51 32.69
CA ASP A 239 -46.01 -17.79 34.04
C ASP A 239 -47.37 -17.10 34.30
#